data_AF-A0A967SSC4-F1
#
_entry.id   AF-A0A967SSC4-F1
#
_cell.length_a   1.000
_cell.length_b   1.000
_cell.length_c   1.000
_cell.angle_alpha   90.00
_cell.angle_beta   90.00
_cell.angle_gamma   90.00
#
_symmetry.space_group_name_H-M   'P 1'
#
loop_
_entity.id
_entity.type
_entity.pdbx_description
1 polymer ?
#
loop_
_entity_poly.entity_id
_entity_poly.type
_entity_poly.pdbx_seq_one_letter_code
_entity_poly.pdbx_strand_id
1 'polypeptide(L)'
;MAAEKLFPRISFEKTVFDLGEVGQGTKNTCEFSFTNAGRGLLKIGQISRTCGCTVFQLDKKEYAPNETGVPQTQLFAFGGPKQEQ
;
A
#
# COMPACT_ATOMS: atom_id res chain seq x y z
N MET A 1 3.52 25.31 -24.38
CA MET A 1 2.36 25.11 -23.49
C MET A 1 2.91 24.52 -22.21
N ALA A 2 2.86 25.28 -21.10
CA ALA A 2 3.37 24.80 -19.82
C ALA A 2 2.54 23.59 -19.40
N ALA A 3 3.16 22.41 -19.36
CA ALA A 3 2.63 21.32 -18.59
C ALA A 3 2.67 21.79 -17.13
N GLU A 4 1.61 22.45 -16.67
CA GLU A 4 1.37 22.67 -15.25
C GLU A 4 1.46 21.29 -14.62
N LYS A 5 2.58 21.02 -13.96
CA LYS A 5 2.88 19.72 -13.38
C LYS A 5 1.82 19.49 -12.33
N LEU A 6 0.76 18.78 -12.71
CA LEU A 6 -0.27 18.36 -11.80
C LEU A 6 0.41 17.37 -10.87
N PHE A 7 0.82 17.84 -9.69
CA PHE A 7 1.52 17.01 -8.73
C PHE A 7 0.51 15.98 -8.19
N PRO A 8 0.76 14.67 -8.37
CA PRO A 8 0.00 13.65 -7.67
C PRO A 8 0.29 13.80 -6.18
N ARG A 9 -0.75 13.81 -5.35
CA ARG A 9 -0.59 13.95 -3.90
C ARG A 9 -1.36 12.79 -3.27
N ILE A 10 -0.62 11.85 -2.71
CA ILE A 10 -1.21 10.74 -1.97
C ILE A 10 -1.46 11.16 -0.53
N SER A 11 -2.64 10.83 -0.01
CA SER A 11 -3.00 11.00 1.38
C SER A 11 -3.45 9.64 1.91
N PHE A 12 -2.76 9.13 2.92
CA PHE A 12 -3.13 7.87 3.57
C PHE A 12 -4.01 8.19 4.78
N GLU A 13 -5.13 7.49 4.92
CA GLU A 13 -5.98 7.62 6.11
C GLU A 13 -5.44 6.76 7.26
N LYS A 14 -4.93 5.57 6.92
CA LYS A 14 -4.25 4.67 7.85
C LYS A 14 -2.88 4.29 7.31
N THR A 15 -1.84 4.76 7.97
CA THR A 15 -0.45 4.42 7.66
C THR A 15 0.10 3.33 8.59
N VAL A 16 -0.52 3.17 9.76
CA VAL A 16 -0.08 2.23 10.80
C VAL A 16 -1.25 1.32 11.14
N PHE A 17 -1.03 0.03 10.96
CA PHE A 17 -1.89 -1.02 11.49
C PHE A 17 -1.04 -1.85 12.45
N ASP A 18 -1.41 -1.82 13.71
CA ASP A 18 -0.84 -2.71 14.70
C ASP A 18 -1.63 -4.02 14.65
N LEU A 19 -0.97 -5.08 14.19
CA LEU A 19 -1.59 -6.39 14.07
C LEU A 19 -1.56 -7.18 15.39
N GLY A 20 -1.01 -6.57 16.45
CA GLY A 20 -0.91 -7.18 17.77
C GLY A 20 -0.24 -8.54 17.72
N GLU A 21 -0.76 -9.47 18.52
CA GLU A 21 -0.34 -10.87 18.51
C GLU A 21 -1.00 -11.62 17.34
N VAL A 22 -0.29 -11.65 16.23
CA VAL A 22 -0.66 -12.48 15.08
C VAL A 22 -0.37 -13.96 15.40
N GLY A 23 -1.42 -14.77 15.47
CA GLY A 23 -1.28 -16.21 15.65
C GLY A 23 -0.45 -16.83 14.53
N GLN A 24 0.49 -17.71 14.89
CA GLN A 24 1.28 -18.45 13.89
C GLN A 24 0.36 -19.22 12.95
N GLY A 25 0.46 -18.95 11.65
CA GLY A 25 -0.38 -19.56 10.61
C GLY A 25 -1.68 -18.82 10.29
N THR A 26 -1.96 -17.67 10.94
CA THR A 26 -3.10 -16.83 10.57
C THR A 26 -2.74 -15.91 9.40
N LYS A 27 -3.61 -15.86 8.39
CA LYS A 27 -3.54 -14.87 7.31
C LYS A 27 -4.31 -13.64 7.77
N ASN A 28 -3.60 -12.54 8.00
CA ASN A 28 -4.24 -11.27 8.33
C ASN A 28 -4.33 -10.41 7.08
N THR A 29 -5.54 -10.19 6.61
CA THR A 29 -5.82 -9.25 5.52
C THR A 29 -6.05 -7.88 6.14
N CYS A 30 -5.33 -6.88 5.64
CA CYS A 30 -5.44 -5.50 6.04
C CYS A 30 -5.75 -4.66 4.81
N GLU A 31 -6.65 -3.70 4.97
CA GLU A 31 -7.07 -2.82 3.90
C GLU A 31 -6.56 -1.42 4.20
N PHE A 32 -5.78 -0.87 3.28
CA PHE A 32 -5.14 0.43 3.46
C PHE A 32 -5.82 1.45 2.54
N SER A 33 -6.71 2.25 3.10
CA SER A 33 -7.37 3.32 2.34
C SER A 33 -6.42 4.49 2.11
N PHE A 34 -6.20 4.84 0.84
CA PHE A 34 -5.52 6.05 0.44
C PHE A 34 -6.32 6.83 -0.61
N THR A 35 -6.11 8.13 -0.63
CA THR A 35 -6.80 9.06 -1.52
C THR A 35 -5.78 9.87 -2.32
N ASN A 36 -5.99 9.99 -3.62
CA ASN A 36 -5.24 10.93 -4.44
C ASN A 36 -5.82 12.34 -4.26
N ALA A 37 -5.33 13.08 -3.26
CA ALA A 37 -5.62 14.50 -3.04
C ALA A 37 -4.88 15.42 -4.04
N GLY A 38 -4.21 14.87 -5.04
CA GLY A 38 -3.53 15.61 -6.09
C GLY A 38 -4.46 16.01 -7.22
N ARG A 39 -3.99 16.94 -8.05
CA ARG A 39 -4.64 17.25 -9.33
C ARG A 39 -4.08 16.42 -10.49
N GLY A 40 -3.04 15.63 -10.24
CA GLY A 40 -2.38 14.78 -11.22
C GLY A 40 -2.79 13.31 -11.12
N LEU A 41 -2.64 12.59 -12.22
CA LEU A 41 -2.79 11.13 -12.25
C LEU A 41 -1.67 10.50 -11.40
N LEU A 42 -2.05 9.73 -10.39
CA LEU A 42 -1.12 9.07 -9.51
C LEU A 42 -0.83 7.67 -10.05
N LYS A 43 0.42 7.43 -10.44
CA LYS A 43 0.89 6.13 -10.91
C LYS A 43 1.86 5.51 -9.91
N ILE A 44 1.51 4.35 -9.40
CA ILE A 44 2.35 3.55 -8.50
C ILE A 44 3.37 2.79 -9.36
N GLY A 45 4.61 3.26 -9.38
CA GLY A 45 5.70 2.63 -10.13
C GLY A 45 6.22 1.36 -9.48
N GLN A 46 6.67 1.46 -8.22
CA GLN A 46 7.28 0.36 -7.49
C GLN A 46 6.80 0.37 -6.03
N ILE A 47 6.63 -0.82 -5.47
CA ILE A 47 6.30 -1.02 -4.06
C ILE A 47 7.48 -1.78 -3.45
N SER A 48 8.23 -1.11 -2.59
CA SER A 48 9.32 -1.72 -1.84
C SER A 48 8.81 -2.09 -0.44
N ARG A 49 9.16 -3.29 0.03
CA ARG A 49 8.79 -3.79 1.36
C ARG A 49 10.03 -4.25 2.08
N THR A 50 10.13 -3.92 3.36
CA THR A 50 11.29 -4.26 4.20
C THR A 50 11.23 -5.72 4.68
N CYS A 51 10.03 -6.29 4.79
CA CYS A 51 9.81 -7.70 5.15
C CYS A 51 9.08 -8.41 4.01
N GLY A 52 9.64 -9.51 3.50
CA GLY A 52 9.01 -10.37 2.50
C GLY A 52 7.75 -11.10 3.00
N CYS A 53 7.42 -10.97 4.28
CA CYS A 53 6.24 -11.54 4.93
C CYS A 53 4.92 -10.85 4.54
N THR A 54 4.99 -9.67 3.90
CA THR A 54 3.83 -8.86 3.55
C THR A 54 3.56 -8.91 2.05
N VAL A 55 2.36 -9.33 1.65
CA VAL A 55 1.88 -9.40 0.25
C VAL A 55 0.89 -8.28 -0.01
N PHE A 56 1.28 -7.23 -0.73
CA PHE A 56 0.31 -6.25 -1.24
C PHE A 56 -0.26 -6.70 -2.57
N GLN A 57 -1.59 -6.68 -2.63
CA GLN A 57 -2.43 -6.78 -3.81
C GLN A 57 -3.03 -5.40 -4.09
N LEU A 58 -2.78 -4.91 -5.31
CA LEU A 58 -3.33 -3.67 -5.84
C LEU A 58 -3.90 -3.99 -7.21
N ASP A 59 -5.22 -3.95 -7.33
CA ASP A 59 -5.92 -4.13 -8.60
C ASP A 59 -5.66 -3.00 -9.59
N LYS A 60 -5.40 -1.78 -9.07
CA LYS A 60 -5.09 -0.60 -9.87
C LYS A 60 -3.80 0.04 -9.38
N LYS A 61 -2.92 0.38 -10.31
CA LYS A 61 -1.69 1.16 -10.06
C LYS A 61 -1.79 2.58 -10.60
N GLU A 62 -2.92 2.93 -11.20
CA GLU A 62 -3.20 4.23 -11.80
C GLU A 62 -4.47 4.77 -11.18
N TYR A 63 -4.36 5.93 -10.53
CA TYR A 63 -5.44 6.58 -9.81
C TYR A 63 -5.67 7.97 -10.36
N ALA A 64 -6.92 8.26 -10.74
CA ALA A 64 -7.33 9.58 -11.17
C ALA A 64 -7.23 10.60 -10.02
N PRO A 65 -7.16 11.92 -10.30
CA PRO A 65 -7.25 12.94 -9.25
C PRO A 65 -8.59 12.83 -8.50
N ASN A 66 -8.55 12.81 -7.17
CA ASN A 66 -9.66 12.51 -6.25
C ASN A 66 -10.12 11.05 -6.20
N GLU A 67 -9.44 10.12 -6.86
CA GLU A 67 -9.75 8.70 -6.73
C GLU A 67 -9.16 8.12 -5.44
N THR A 68 -9.89 7.19 -4.84
CA THR A 68 -9.45 6.43 -3.67
C THR A 68 -9.04 5.02 -4.07
N GLY A 69 -7.96 4.55 -3.45
CA GLY A 69 -7.48 3.20 -3.58
C GLY A 69 -7.54 2.48 -2.24
N VAL A 70 -7.98 1.22 -2.27
CA VAL A 70 -7.94 0.32 -1.12
C VAL A 70 -7.07 -0.88 -1.45
N PRO A 71 -5.73 -0.75 -1.41
CA PRO A 71 -4.83 -1.89 -1.43
C PRO A 71 -5.18 -2.87 -0.33
N GLN A 72 -5.32 -4.13 -0.74
CA GLN A 72 -5.38 -5.23 0.19
C GLN A 72 -3.95 -5.70 0.43
N THR A 73 -3.51 -5.72 1.68
CA THR A 73 -2.26 -6.34 2.05
C THR A 73 -2.52 -7.53 2.94
N GLN A 74 -1.92 -8.65 2.60
CA GLN A 74 -1.99 -9.88 3.38
C GLN A 74 -0.67 -10.03 4.10
N LEU A 75 -0.72 -10.05 5.43
CA LEU A 75 0.42 -10.40 6.25
C LEU A 75 0.38 -11.90 6.53
N PHE A 76 1.47 -12.58 6.20
CA PHE A 76 1.69 -13.97 6.53
C PHE A 76 2.64 -14.04 7.73
N ALA A 77 2.08 -14.30 8.91
CA ALA A 77 2.84 -14.53 10.12
C ALA A 77 3.42 -15.96 10.11
N PHE A 78 4.50 -16.17 9.35
CA PHE A 78 5.40 -17.30 9.57
C PHE A 78 6.30 -16.92 10.74
N GLY A 79 6.13 -17.57 11.89
CA GLY A 79 6.98 -17.32 13.05
C GLY A 79 8.44 -17.67 12.75
N GLY A 80 9.30 -16.66 12.59
CA GLY A 80 10.77 -16.82 12.55
C GLY A 80 11.52 -15.79 11.67
N PRO A 81 12.72 -15.33 12.08
CA PRO A 81 13.50 -14.31 11.35
C PRO A 81 14.23 -14.85 10.11
N LYS A 82 14.49 -13.94 9.15
CA LYS A 82 15.23 -14.06 7.87
C LYS A 82 14.49 -14.82 6.75
N GLN A 83 14.43 -14.33 5.51
CA GLN A 83 15.60 -14.10 4.65
C GLN A 83 15.52 -12.83 3.78
N GLU A 84 16.54 -11.98 3.99
CA GLU A 84 17.28 -11.25 2.96
C GLU A 84 17.91 -12.26 1.99
N GLN A 85 17.71 -12.07 0.69
CA GLN A 85 18.52 -12.67 -0.39
C GLN A 85 19.20 -11.53 -1.13
#